data_AF-A0A9E2MG97-F1
#
_entry.id   AF-A0A9E2MG97-F1
#
_cell.length_a   1.000
_cell.length_b   1.000
_cell.length_c   1.000
_cell.angle_alpha   90.00
_cell.angle_beta   90.00
_cell.angle_gamma   90.00
#
_symmetry.space_group_name_H-M   'P 1'
#
loop_
_entity.id
_entity.type
_entity.pdbx_description
1 polymer ?
#
loop_
_entity_poly.entity_id
_entity_poly.type
_entity_poly.pdbx_seq_one_letter_code
_entity_poly.pdbx_strand_id
1 'polypeptide(L)'
;MSTALFPLAFLGVMFLLNLYVQKRLFKRLHFKISRYTYYFLAVIFVLEILFAIESLYHPFIDSPALYYILSLSVAFTVTLFFVTLLYDLLHTAAQQIPFDQSRRRFMKITFDVTMLILAFSYLVKGVIGGLKKPNLNRVDIFIKDFTFNEFTIVQFSDAHVGNTIGKAFVQESVDRINALKPDMVVITGD
;
A
#
# COMPACT_ATOMS: atom_id res chain seq x y z
N MET A 1 17.86 11.58 -16.19
CA MET A 1 17.99 10.10 -16.18
C MET A 1 17.37 9.56 -17.46
N SER A 2 17.93 8.55 -18.12
CA SER A 2 17.28 8.01 -19.33
C SER A 2 15.91 7.44 -18.96
N THR A 3 14.92 7.61 -19.83
CA THR A 3 13.54 7.13 -19.66
C THR A 3 13.47 5.61 -19.39
N ALA A 4 14.51 4.85 -19.73
CA ALA A 4 14.59 3.40 -19.51
C ALA A 4 15.32 2.99 -18.22
N LEU A 5 16.20 3.85 -17.65
CA LEU A 5 17.01 3.45 -16.49
C LEU A 5 16.16 3.24 -15.23
N PHE A 6 15.20 4.13 -14.99
CA PHE A 6 14.35 4.06 -13.81
C PHE A 6 13.44 2.82 -13.79
N PRO A 7 12.66 2.51 -14.86
CA PRO A 7 11.86 1.28 -14.91
C PRO A 7 12.69 0.01 -14.76
N LEU A 8 13.89 -0.03 -15.35
CA LEU A 8 14.78 -1.18 -15.23
C LEU A 8 15.27 -1.37 -13.79
N ALA A 9 15.68 -0.28 -13.13
CA ALA A 9 16.08 -0.31 -11.73
C ALA A 9 14.90 -0.71 -10.82
N PHE A 10 13.71 -0.15 -11.07
CA PHE A 10 12.48 -0.50 -10.36
C PHE A 10 12.16 -2.00 -10.47
N LEU A 11 12.13 -2.54 -11.68
CA LEU A 11 11.88 -3.97 -11.90
C LEU A 11 12.98 -4.84 -11.32
N GLY A 12 14.24 -4.40 -11.38
CA GLY A 12 15.36 -5.09 -10.74
C GLY A 12 15.17 -5.19 -9.22
N VAL A 13 14.76 -4.10 -8.57
CA VAL A 13 14.43 -4.10 -7.13
C VAL A 13 13.25 -5.03 -6.86
N MET A 14 12.13 -4.89 -7.57
CA MET A 14 10.95 -5.73 -7.37
C MET A 14 11.26 -7.22 -7.54
N PHE A 15 12.09 -7.58 -8.54
CA PHE A 15 12.57 -8.94 -8.73
C PHE A 15 13.36 -9.45 -7.52
N LEU A 16 14.31 -8.66 -7.02
CA LEU A 16 15.11 -9.02 -5.85
C LEU A 16 14.27 -9.18 -4.58
N LEU A 17 13.27 -8.31 -4.37
CA LEU A 17 12.33 -8.42 -3.27
C LEU A 17 11.52 -9.72 -3.37
N ASN A 18 10.95 -10.03 -4.54
CA ASN A 18 10.23 -11.28 -4.78
C ASN A 18 11.11 -12.52 -4.55
N LEU A 19 12.37 -12.49 -5.01
CA LEU A 19 13.33 -13.57 -4.74
C LEU A 19 13.64 -13.72 -3.24
N TYR A 20 13.78 -12.60 -2.53
CA TYR A 20 14.01 -12.60 -1.09
C TYR A 20 12.81 -13.20 -0.34
N VAL A 21 11.59 -12.76 -0.65
CA VAL A 21 10.33 -13.30 -0.10
C VAL A 21 10.23 -14.81 -0.36
N GLN A 22 10.47 -15.26 -1.58
CA GLN A 22 10.43 -16.68 -1.92
C GLN A 22 11.44 -17.51 -1.11
N LYS A 23 12.67 -17.01 -0.96
CA LYS A 23 13.75 -17.73 -0.26
C LYS A 23 13.60 -17.72 1.26
N ARG A 24 13.14 -16.61 1.84
CA ARG A 24 13.19 -16.37 3.30
C ARG A 24 11.85 -16.55 3.99
N LEU A 25 10.73 -16.28 3.33
CA LEU A 25 9.40 -16.59 3.86
C LEU A 25 8.92 -17.95 3.35
N PHE A 26 8.56 -18.04 2.07
CA PHE A 26 7.79 -19.19 1.56
C PHE A 26 8.54 -20.53 1.59
N LYS A 27 9.86 -20.55 1.34
CA LYS A 27 10.67 -21.77 1.50
C LYS A 27 10.87 -22.19 2.96
N ARG A 28 10.68 -21.28 3.92
CA ARG A 28 10.87 -21.53 5.36
C ARG A 28 9.57 -21.80 6.10
N LEU A 29 8.41 -21.60 5.48
CA LEU A 29 7.12 -21.98 6.05
C LEU A 29 7.09 -23.49 6.33
N HIS A 30 6.38 -23.86 7.38
CA HIS A 30 6.14 -25.27 7.71
C HIS A 30 5.43 -26.02 6.57
N PHE A 31 4.58 -25.34 5.82
CA PHE A 31 3.80 -25.89 4.72
C PHE A 31 4.65 -26.03 3.44
N LYS A 32 4.59 -27.20 2.78
CA LYS A 32 5.31 -27.48 1.52
C LYS A 32 4.63 -26.84 0.29
N ILE A 33 4.38 -25.54 0.34
CA ILE A 33 3.69 -24.77 -0.70
C ILE A 33 4.62 -24.01 -1.65
N SER A 34 5.94 -24.13 -1.48
CA SER A 34 6.94 -23.32 -2.19
C SER A 34 6.83 -23.34 -3.73
N ARG A 35 6.33 -24.43 -4.33
CA ARG A 35 6.06 -24.48 -5.78
C ARG A 35 4.96 -23.50 -6.20
N TYR A 36 3.86 -23.45 -5.45
CA TYR A 36 2.71 -22.61 -5.77
C TYR A 36 3.01 -21.14 -5.48
N THR A 37 3.75 -20.87 -4.41
CA THR A 37 4.19 -19.50 -4.08
C THR A 37 5.17 -18.95 -5.10
N TYR A 38 5.98 -19.80 -5.75
CA TYR A 38 6.82 -19.37 -6.87
C TYR A 38 5.98 -18.87 -8.05
N TYR A 39 4.98 -19.65 -8.49
CA TYR A 39 4.10 -19.22 -9.57
C TYR A 39 3.29 -17.97 -9.20
N PHE A 40 2.82 -17.89 -7.95
CA PHE A 40 2.15 -16.70 -7.44
C PHE A 40 3.04 -15.44 -7.56
N LEU A 41 4.28 -15.50 -7.07
CA LEU A 41 5.20 -14.35 -7.16
C LEU A 41 5.64 -14.07 -8.61
N ALA A 42 5.70 -15.08 -9.47
CA ALA A 42 5.95 -14.88 -10.89
C ALA A 42 4.80 -14.12 -11.56
N VAL A 43 3.54 -14.44 -11.22
CA VAL A 43 2.37 -13.69 -11.69
C VAL A 43 2.40 -12.25 -11.18
N ILE A 44 2.70 -12.04 -9.89
CA ILE A 44 2.86 -10.69 -9.32
C ILE A 44 3.93 -9.90 -10.09
N PHE A 45 5.09 -10.51 -10.36
CA PHE A 45 6.16 -9.85 -11.11
C PHE A 45 5.76 -9.51 -12.55
N VAL A 46 4.97 -10.36 -13.22
CA VAL A 46 4.40 -10.02 -14.54
C VAL A 46 3.46 -8.81 -14.44
N LEU A 47 2.61 -8.73 -13.42
CA LEU A 47 1.77 -7.55 -13.19
C LEU A 47 2.60 -6.28 -12.92
N GLU A 48 3.73 -6.39 -12.24
CA GLU A 48 4.65 -5.26 -12.01
C GLU A 48 5.35 -4.80 -13.30
N ILE A 49 5.68 -5.73 -14.21
CA ILE A 49 6.17 -5.38 -15.56
C ILE A 49 5.08 -4.63 -16.33
N LEU A 50 3.84 -5.12 -16.30
CA LEU A 50 2.72 -4.44 -16.94
C LEU A 50 2.47 -3.06 -16.31
N PHE A 51 2.60 -2.93 -14.98
CA PHE A 51 2.54 -1.66 -14.28
C PHE A 51 3.63 -0.69 -14.74
N ALA A 52 4.88 -1.15 -14.89
CA ALA A 52 5.99 -0.31 -15.34
C ALA A 52 5.81 0.15 -16.80
N ILE A 53 5.31 -0.73 -17.67
CA ILE A 53 4.95 -0.39 -19.05
C ILE A 53 3.82 0.64 -19.06
N GLU A 54 2.78 0.41 -18.26
CA GLU A 54 1.63 1.32 -18.14
C GLU A 54 2.05 2.70 -17.65
N SER A 55 2.89 2.76 -16.61
CA SER A 55 3.36 4.02 -16.04
C SER A 55 4.28 4.81 -16.96
N LEU A 56 4.93 4.18 -17.94
CA LEU A 56 5.88 4.84 -18.83
C LEU A 56 5.26 5.26 -20.17
N TYR A 57 4.41 4.42 -20.73
CA TYR A 57 3.89 4.60 -22.09
C TYR A 57 2.39 4.92 -22.12
N HIS A 58 1.70 4.82 -20.98
CA HIS A 58 0.23 4.88 -20.89
C HIS A 58 -0.49 4.12 -22.02
N PRO A 59 -0.03 2.91 -22.43
CA PRO A 59 -0.54 2.29 -23.64
C PRO A 59 -1.91 1.66 -23.44
N PHE A 60 -2.37 1.43 -22.20
CA PHE A 60 -3.57 0.64 -21.98
C PHE A 60 -4.81 1.41 -21.47
N ILE A 61 -4.77 2.56 -20.76
CA ILE A 61 -5.85 2.76 -19.77
C ILE A 61 -6.49 4.16 -19.59
N ASP A 62 -7.71 4.26 -20.14
CA ASP A 62 -8.82 5.13 -19.69
C ASP A 62 -9.59 4.59 -18.46
N SER A 63 -9.25 3.39 -17.94
CA SER A 63 -9.93 2.69 -16.83
C SER A 63 -9.17 2.70 -15.48
N PRO A 64 -9.57 3.54 -14.50
CA PRO A 64 -8.91 3.64 -13.19
C PRO A 64 -8.76 2.30 -12.44
N ALA A 65 -9.70 1.37 -12.62
CA ALA A 65 -9.69 0.09 -11.93
C ALA A 65 -8.48 -0.78 -12.30
N LEU A 66 -8.07 -0.78 -13.57
CA LEU A 66 -6.97 -1.61 -14.02
C LEU A 66 -5.62 -1.04 -13.54
N TYR A 67 -5.46 0.29 -13.58
CA TYR A 67 -4.31 0.97 -12.96
C TYR A 67 -4.21 0.64 -11.46
N TYR A 68 -5.34 0.62 -10.74
CA TYR A 68 -5.38 0.22 -9.34
C TYR A 68 -4.96 -1.24 -9.11
N ILE A 69 -5.42 -2.18 -9.95
CA ILE A 69 -5.01 -3.59 -9.86
C ILE A 69 -3.50 -3.76 -10.12
N LEU A 70 -2.97 -3.07 -11.14
CA LEU A 70 -1.55 -3.12 -11.46
C LEU A 70 -0.70 -2.51 -10.34
N SER A 71 -1.07 -1.35 -9.81
CA SER A 71 -0.36 -0.73 -8.67
C SER A 71 -0.45 -1.57 -7.39
N LEU A 72 -1.54 -2.31 -7.19
CA LEU A 72 -1.69 -3.22 -6.05
C LEU A 72 -0.65 -4.35 -6.07
N SER A 73 -0.19 -4.79 -7.25
CA SER A 73 0.88 -5.80 -7.36
C SER A 73 2.18 -5.35 -6.66
N VAL A 74 2.53 -4.06 -6.81
CA VAL A 74 3.68 -3.45 -6.13
C VAL A 74 3.47 -3.44 -4.61
N ALA A 75 2.25 -3.08 -4.17
CA ALA A 75 1.91 -3.08 -2.75
C ALA A 75 1.98 -4.50 -2.13
N PHE A 76 1.62 -5.54 -2.89
CA PHE A 76 1.78 -6.94 -2.48
C PHE A 76 3.26 -7.27 -2.23
N THR A 77 4.14 -7.00 -3.18
CA THR A 77 5.59 -7.30 -3.07
C THR A 77 6.23 -6.55 -1.91
N VAL A 78 5.96 -5.25 -1.77
CA VAL A 78 6.51 -4.43 -0.68
C VAL A 78 6.00 -4.89 0.68
N THR A 79 4.72 -5.20 0.81
CA THR A 79 4.14 -5.73 2.06
C THR A 79 4.76 -7.07 2.43
N LEU A 80 4.83 -8.00 1.48
CA LEU A 80 5.45 -9.31 1.71
C LEU A 80 6.93 -9.18 2.07
N PHE A 81 7.64 -8.22 1.48
CA PHE A 81 9.03 -7.93 1.84
C PHE A 81 9.16 -7.51 3.31
N PHE A 82 8.40 -6.51 3.78
CA PHE A 82 8.48 -6.05 5.17
C PHE A 82 8.06 -7.14 6.17
N VAL A 83 7.04 -7.93 5.84
CA VAL A 83 6.66 -9.08 6.67
C VAL A 83 7.77 -10.13 6.67
N THR A 84 8.42 -10.40 5.54
CA THR A 84 9.55 -11.33 5.47
C THR A 84 10.73 -10.84 6.28
N LEU A 85 11.01 -9.53 6.25
CA LEU A 85 12.06 -8.90 7.04
C LEU A 85 11.77 -9.06 8.54
N LEU A 86 10.53 -8.78 8.97
CA LEU A 86 10.09 -8.98 10.35
C LEU A 86 10.15 -10.47 10.77
N TYR A 87 9.67 -11.36 9.90
CA TYR A 87 9.74 -12.81 10.09
C TYR A 87 11.19 -13.25 10.31
N ASP A 88 12.11 -12.79 9.48
CA ASP A 88 13.53 -13.15 9.55
C ASP A 88 14.19 -12.62 10.82
N LEU A 89 13.93 -11.37 11.19
CA LEU A 89 14.47 -10.76 12.40
C LEU A 89 14.02 -11.55 13.65
N LEU A 90 12.72 -11.80 13.76
CA LEU A 90 12.14 -12.53 14.89
C LEU A 90 12.56 -14.00 14.90
N HIS A 91 12.63 -14.65 13.74
CA HIS A 91 13.11 -16.02 13.64
C HIS A 91 14.58 -16.14 14.07
N THR A 92 15.43 -15.19 13.66
CA THR A 92 16.86 -15.17 14.01
C THR A 92 17.05 -14.89 15.51
N ALA A 93 16.27 -13.97 16.09
CA ALA A 93 16.28 -13.72 17.53
C ALA A 93 15.81 -14.94 18.33
N ALA A 94 14.75 -15.61 17.87
CA ALA A 94 14.21 -16.80 18.53
C ALA A 94 15.19 -17.99 18.55
N GLN A 95 16.13 -18.07 17.59
CA GLN A 95 17.17 -19.11 17.56
C GLN A 95 18.18 -18.99 18.71
N GLN A 96 18.30 -17.83 19.35
CA GLN A 96 19.23 -17.61 20.47
C GLN A 96 18.67 -18.11 21.82
N ILE A 97 17.38 -18.46 21.87
CA ILE A 97 16.71 -18.89 23.10
C ILE A 97 16.74 -20.43 23.15
N PRO A 98 17.26 -21.05 24.22
CA PRO A 98 17.22 -22.50 24.38
C PRO A 98 15.76 -22.98 24.44
N PHE A 99 15.40 -23.88 23.54
CA PHE A 99 14.03 -24.36 23.35
C PHE A 99 13.89 -25.87 23.57
N ASP A 100 12.81 -26.25 24.23
CA ASP A 100 12.35 -27.64 24.31
C ASP A 100 11.95 -28.15 22.92
N GLN A 101 12.57 -29.24 22.47
CA GLN A 101 12.32 -29.86 21.18
C GLN A 101 10.86 -30.32 21.02
N SER A 102 10.19 -30.68 22.12
CA SER A 102 8.80 -31.12 22.11
C SER A 102 7.83 -30.00 21.65
N ARG A 103 8.13 -28.74 21.98
CA ARG A 103 7.28 -27.57 21.69
C ARG A 103 7.68 -26.84 20.41
N ARG A 104 8.87 -27.14 19.85
CA ARG A 104 9.44 -26.47 18.68
C ARG A 104 8.53 -26.47 17.46
N ARG A 105 7.88 -27.60 17.18
CA ARG A 105 6.97 -27.72 16.01
C ARG A 105 5.73 -26.84 16.16
N PHE A 106 5.09 -26.89 17.33
CA PHE A 106 3.91 -26.07 17.61
C PHE A 106 4.22 -24.59 17.47
N MET A 107 5.29 -24.12 18.12
CA MET A 107 5.68 -22.71 18.06
C MET A 107 6.05 -22.25 16.66
N LYS A 108 6.72 -23.09 15.86
CA LYS A 108 7.01 -22.78 14.46
C LYS A 108 5.74 -22.61 13.63
N ILE A 109 4.76 -23.51 13.79
CA ILE A 109 3.49 -23.43 13.07
C ILE A 109 2.73 -22.18 13.49
N THR A 110 2.61 -21.91 14.79
CA THR A 110 1.95 -20.70 15.31
C THR A 110 2.60 -19.45 14.75
N PHE A 111 3.93 -19.35 14.82
CA PHE A 111 4.68 -18.20 14.29
C PHE A 111 4.45 -17.99 12.79
N ASP A 112 4.52 -19.06 11.99
CA ASP A 112 4.31 -19.00 10.55
C ASP A 112 2.89 -18.51 10.20
N VAL A 113 1.88 -19.09 10.87
CA VAL A 113 0.48 -18.70 10.67
C VAL A 113 0.25 -17.26 11.09
N THR A 114 0.79 -16.84 12.24
CA THR A 114 0.70 -15.44 12.68
C THR A 114 1.31 -14.48 11.66
N MET A 115 2.47 -14.80 11.10
CA MET A 115 3.13 -13.95 10.10
C MET A 115 2.33 -13.84 8.80
N LEU A 116 1.71 -14.94 8.35
CA LEU A 116 0.83 -14.92 7.18
C LEU A 116 -0.44 -14.10 7.44
N ILE A 117 -1.05 -14.23 8.63
CA ILE A 117 -2.21 -13.42 9.02
C ILE A 117 -1.84 -11.95 9.04
N LEU A 118 -0.70 -11.58 9.66
CA LEU A 118 -0.22 -10.19 9.69
C LEU A 118 -0.02 -9.63 8.28
N ALA A 119 0.55 -10.41 7.36
CA ALA A 119 0.72 -10.00 5.97
C ALA A 119 -0.63 -9.69 5.30
N PHE A 120 -1.57 -10.62 5.41
CA PHE A 120 -2.89 -10.48 4.81
C PHE A 120 -3.67 -9.32 5.42
N SER A 121 -3.68 -9.21 6.75
CA SER A 121 -4.33 -8.11 7.47
C SER A 121 -3.75 -6.74 7.10
N TYR A 122 -2.43 -6.62 6.95
CA TYR A 122 -1.80 -5.38 6.53
C TYR A 122 -2.21 -4.98 5.11
N LEU A 123 -2.21 -5.93 4.17
CA LEU A 123 -2.68 -5.73 2.80
C LEU A 123 -4.14 -5.28 2.75
N VAL A 124 -5.03 -5.99 3.45
CA VAL A 124 -6.46 -5.64 3.50
C VAL A 124 -6.65 -4.25 4.12
N LYS A 125 -5.94 -3.94 5.22
CA LYS A 125 -6.00 -2.61 5.84
C LYS A 125 -5.49 -1.52 4.90
N GLY A 126 -4.44 -1.79 4.13
CA GLY A 126 -3.92 -0.88 3.11
C GLY A 126 -4.94 -0.61 2.00
N VAL A 127 -5.58 -1.64 1.47
CA VAL A 127 -6.64 -1.51 0.45
C VAL A 127 -7.84 -0.72 0.99
N ILE A 128 -8.32 -1.04 2.20
CA ILE A 128 -9.42 -0.29 2.83
C ILE A 128 -9.03 1.16 3.05
N GLY A 129 -7.80 1.42 3.48
CA GLY A 129 -7.26 2.77 3.68
C GLY A 129 -7.19 3.57 2.38
N GLY A 130 -6.70 2.96 1.29
CA GLY A 130 -6.61 3.59 -0.02
C GLY A 130 -7.96 3.89 -0.67
N LEU A 131 -9.00 3.13 -0.33
CA LEU A 131 -10.38 3.36 -0.80
C LEU A 131 -11.16 4.34 0.09
N LYS A 132 -10.62 4.74 1.24
CA LYS A 132 -11.33 5.58 2.19
C LYS A 132 -11.40 7.03 1.68
N LYS A 133 -12.61 7.60 1.73
CA LYS A 133 -12.85 9.00 1.37
C LYS A 133 -12.25 9.97 2.41
N PRO A 134 -11.95 11.22 2.02
CA PRO A 134 -11.53 12.26 2.95
C PRO A 134 -12.55 12.45 4.07
N ASN A 135 -12.07 12.42 5.31
CA ASN A 135 -12.90 12.71 6.48
C ASN A 135 -12.99 14.23 6.65
N LEU A 136 -14.17 14.73 7.00
CA LEU A 136 -14.34 16.12 7.39
C LEU A 136 -13.75 16.29 8.79
N ASN A 137 -12.69 17.10 8.90
CA ASN A 137 -12.16 17.53 10.18
C ASN A 137 -12.60 18.97 10.45
N ARG A 138 -13.34 19.21 11.54
CA ARG A 138 -13.79 20.54 11.94
C ARG A 138 -12.92 21.03 13.10
N VAL A 139 -12.35 22.21 12.94
CA VAL A 139 -11.53 22.87 13.96
C VAL A 139 -12.08 24.27 14.15
N ASP A 140 -12.49 24.58 15.38
CA ASP A 140 -12.97 25.91 15.75
C ASP A 140 -11.80 26.74 16.28
N ILE A 141 -11.57 27.91 15.70
CA ILE A 141 -10.45 28.79 16.03
C ILE A 141 -11.03 30.11 16.54
N PHE A 142 -10.69 30.47 17.78
CA PHE A 142 -11.12 31.72 18.39
C PHE A 142 -10.02 32.78 18.25
N ILE A 143 -10.30 33.82 17.46
CA ILE A 143 -9.40 34.96 17.25
C ILE A 143 -9.98 36.15 17.99
N LYS A 144 -9.19 36.74 18.89
CA LYS A 144 -9.58 37.97 19.61
C LYS A 144 -9.70 39.13 18.62
N ASP A 145 -10.74 39.95 18.78
CA ASP A 145 -10.99 41.15 17.98
C ASP A 145 -11.13 40.84 16.46
N PHE A 146 -11.65 39.65 16.13
CA PHE A 146 -11.89 39.25 14.75
C PHE A 146 -13.08 40.01 14.14
N THR A 147 -12.89 40.51 12.92
CA THR A 147 -13.85 41.42 12.26
C THR A 147 -15.17 40.75 11.88
N PHE A 148 -15.21 39.43 11.76
CA PHE A 148 -16.42 38.66 11.42
C PHE A 148 -16.96 37.94 12.66
N ASN A 149 -18.29 37.82 12.75
CA ASN A 149 -18.93 37.05 13.83
C ASN A 149 -18.65 35.55 13.71
N GLU A 150 -18.73 35.02 12.49
CA GLU A 150 -18.34 33.65 12.12
C GLU A 150 -17.76 33.70 10.71
N PHE A 151 -16.69 32.94 10.46
CA PHE A 151 -16.07 32.83 9.13
C PHE A 151 -15.59 31.40 8.92
N THR A 152 -16.15 30.71 7.94
CA THR A 152 -15.88 29.30 7.66
C THR A 152 -14.94 29.16 6.47
N ILE A 153 -13.77 28.57 6.73
CA ILE A 153 -12.81 28.19 5.70
C ILE A 153 -12.83 26.67 5.54
N VAL A 154 -12.99 26.20 4.30
CA VAL A 154 -12.75 24.80 3.95
C VAL A 154 -11.40 24.69 3.27
N GLN A 155 -10.48 23.95 3.90
CA GLN A 155 -9.20 23.57 3.30
C GLN A 155 -9.32 22.19 2.67
N PHE A 156 -9.08 22.11 1.37
CA PHE A 156 -8.96 20.86 0.63
C PHE A 156 -7.49 20.65 0.27
N SER A 157 -6.85 19.65 0.87
CA SER A 157 -5.42 19.41 0.71
C SER A 157 -5.11 18.13 -0.03
N ASP A 158 -3.97 18.11 -0.74
CA ASP A 158 -3.34 16.92 -1.33
C ASP A 158 -4.34 16.04 -2.10
N ALA A 159 -5.03 16.67 -3.05
CA ALA A 159 -6.04 15.99 -3.85
C ALA A 159 -5.42 14.90 -4.72
N HIS A 160 -4.18 15.12 -5.19
CA HIS A 160 -3.42 14.24 -6.07
C HIS A 160 -4.27 13.67 -7.21
N VAL A 161 -4.93 14.55 -7.95
CA VAL A 161 -5.77 14.17 -9.10
C VAL A 161 -4.90 13.48 -10.15
N GLY A 162 -5.29 12.27 -10.56
CA GLY A 162 -4.49 11.44 -11.45
C GLY A 162 -5.16 10.12 -11.79
N ASN A 163 -4.38 9.10 -12.15
CA ASN A 163 -4.91 7.82 -12.65
C ASN A 163 -5.78 7.06 -11.63
N THR A 164 -5.59 7.33 -10.33
CA THR A 164 -6.38 6.72 -9.25
C THR A 164 -7.49 7.64 -8.76
N ILE A 165 -7.24 8.95 -8.72
CA ILE A 165 -8.20 9.97 -8.27
C ILE A 165 -8.75 10.72 -9.48
N GLY A 166 -9.92 10.28 -9.94
CA GLY A 166 -10.56 10.80 -11.17
C GLY A 166 -11.72 11.76 -10.93
N LYS A 167 -12.35 12.17 -12.03
CA LYS A 167 -13.46 13.14 -12.07
C LYS A 167 -14.58 12.85 -11.05
N ALA A 168 -14.98 11.59 -10.90
CA ALA A 168 -16.07 11.21 -10.00
C ALA A 168 -15.75 11.56 -8.53
N PHE A 169 -14.51 11.31 -8.09
CA PHE A 169 -14.07 11.64 -6.74
C PHE A 169 -13.99 13.15 -6.53
N VAL A 170 -13.44 13.87 -7.51
CA VAL A 170 -13.33 15.34 -7.44
C VAL A 170 -14.71 15.97 -7.38
N GLN A 171 -15.65 15.51 -8.22
CA GLN A 171 -17.02 16.02 -8.21
C GLN A 171 -17.69 15.77 -6.86
N GLU A 172 -17.59 14.55 -6.31
CA GLU A 172 -18.15 14.25 -4.99
C GLU A 172 -17.53 15.15 -3.90
N SER A 173 -16.23 15.40 -3.98
CA SER A 173 -15.54 16.28 -3.03
C SER A 173 -16.06 17.72 -3.13
N VAL A 174 -16.22 18.25 -4.34
CA VAL A 174 -16.81 19.56 -4.60
C VAL A 174 -18.23 19.64 -4.06
N ASP A 175 -19.07 18.63 -4.30
CA ASP A 175 -20.45 18.60 -3.82
C ASP A 175 -20.50 18.62 -2.28
N ARG A 176 -19.61 17.86 -1.62
CA ARG A 176 -19.46 17.86 -0.15
C ARG A 176 -18.98 19.20 0.38
N ILE A 177 -18.03 19.85 -0.28
CA ILE A 177 -17.51 21.17 0.11
C ILE A 177 -18.61 22.23 -0.03
N ASN A 178 -19.33 22.24 -1.15
CA ASN A 178 -20.42 23.19 -1.39
C ASN A 178 -21.57 23.02 -0.38
N ALA A 179 -21.85 21.79 0.05
CA ALA A 179 -22.86 21.51 1.07
C ALA A 179 -22.53 22.13 2.45
N LEU A 180 -21.24 22.41 2.73
CA LEU A 180 -20.80 23.08 3.95
C LEU A 180 -21.05 24.59 3.93
N LYS A 181 -21.38 25.17 2.76
CA LYS A 181 -21.58 26.61 2.55
C LYS A 181 -20.44 27.47 3.16
N PRO A 182 -19.17 27.19 2.83
CA PRO A 182 -18.06 27.95 3.37
C PRO A 182 -18.02 29.37 2.80
N ASP A 183 -17.46 30.31 3.55
CA ASP A 183 -17.17 31.67 3.09
C ASP A 183 -15.94 31.69 2.18
N MET A 184 -15.02 30.75 2.39
CA MET A 184 -13.81 30.59 1.58
C MET A 184 -13.44 29.11 1.43
N VAL A 185 -13.03 28.74 0.21
CA VAL A 185 -12.39 27.45 -0.06
C VAL A 185 -10.94 27.72 -0.41
N VAL A 186 -10.02 27.02 0.27
CA VAL A 186 -8.59 27.04 -0.03
C VAL A 186 -8.14 25.65 -0.45
N ILE A 187 -7.37 25.58 -1.53
CA ILE A 187 -6.72 24.35 -1.99
C ILE A 187 -5.24 24.47 -1.67
N THR A 188 -4.68 23.48 -0.97
CA THR A 188 -3.31 23.52 -0.46
C THR A 188 -2.58 22.22 -0.77
N GLY A 189 -1.30 22.26 -1.11
CA GLY A 189 -0.60 21.05 -1.56
C GLY A 189 -0.90 20.72 -3.02
N ASP A 190 -0.75 19.45 -3.42
CA ASP A 190 -0.77 19.00 -4.81
C ASP A 190 -1.95 18.11 -5.24
#